data_AF-A0A3D5X7E0-F1
#
_entry.id   AF-A0A3D5X7E0-F1
#
_cell.length_a   1.000
_cell.length_b   1.000
_cell.length_c   1.000
_cell.angle_alpha   90.00
_cell.angle_beta   90.00
_cell.angle_gamma   90.00
#
_symmetry.space_group_name_H-M   'P 1'
#
loop_
_entity.id
_entity.type
_entity.pdbx_description
1 polymer ?
#
loop_
_entity_poly.entity_id
_entity_poly.type
_entity_poly.pdbx_seq_one_letter_code
_entity_poly.pdbx_strand_id
1 'polypeptide(L)'
;EYHAKFKGKQTHQLWTHENHAEHLYSQKFIEQKVQYIHNNPVRSGIVANPEDYLYSSARNYAGLESVIDVIEVDFRWKTRYK
;
A
#
# COMPACT_ATOMS: atom_id res chain seq x y z
N GLU A 1 -11.35 -0.06 20.51
CA GLU A 1 -11.06 -1.39 21.07
C GLU A 1 -10.54 -2.29 19.95
N TYR A 2 -9.49 -3.09 20.19
CA TYR A 2 -9.00 -4.04 19.17
C TYR A 2 -9.86 -5.31 19.23
N HIS A 3 -10.62 -5.60 18.16
CA HIS A 3 -11.60 -6.70 18.11
C HIS A 3 -11.03 -8.05 17.63
N ALA A 4 -9.71 -8.21 17.54
CA ALA A 4 -9.10 -9.46 17.12
C ALA A 4 -9.06 -10.46 18.30
N LYS A 5 -10.14 -11.23 18.49
CA LYS A 5 -10.07 -12.44 19.33
C LYS A 5 -9.14 -13.44 18.65
N PHE A 6 -7.95 -13.67 19.21
CA PHE A 6 -7.01 -14.67 18.71
C PHE A 6 -7.67 -16.06 18.72
N LYS A 7 -8.04 -16.57 17.54
CA LYS A 7 -8.41 -17.98 17.36
C LYS A 7 -7.14 -18.81 17.32
N GLY A 8 -7.10 -19.90 18.10
CA GLY A 8 -6.00 -20.87 18.07
C GLY A 8 -5.79 -21.48 16.68
N LYS A 9 -4.66 -22.19 16.47
CA LYS A 9 -4.33 -22.84 15.20
C LYS A 9 -5.50 -23.67 14.68
N GLN A 10 -5.91 -23.40 13.45
CA GLN A 10 -6.95 -24.14 12.75
C GLN A 10 -6.29 -25.12 11.76
N THR A 11 -6.93 -26.26 11.50
CA THR A 11 -6.43 -27.26 10.54
C THR A 11 -6.40 -26.71 9.10
N HIS A 12 -7.34 -25.81 8.77
CA HIS A 12 -7.40 -25.13 7.47
C HIS A 12 -7.39 -23.62 7.73
N GLN A 13 -6.25 -22.98 7.49
CA GLN A 13 -6.04 -21.56 7.73
C GLN A 13 -5.50 -20.88 6.47
N LEU A 14 -6.24 -19.89 5.97
CA LEU A 14 -5.83 -19.08 4.82
C LEU A 14 -5.01 -17.85 5.25
N TRP A 15 -5.42 -17.17 6.32
CA TRP A 15 -4.79 -15.95 6.82
C TRP A 15 -3.79 -16.26 7.94
N THR A 16 -2.61 -15.63 7.90
CA THR A 16 -1.64 -15.71 8.99
C THR A 16 -2.16 -15.02 10.26
N HIS A 17 -1.68 -15.43 11.43
CA HIS A 17 -2.00 -14.75 12.70
C HIS A 17 -1.27 -13.41 12.87
N GLU A 18 -0.21 -13.19 12.09
CA GLU A 18 0.57 -11.97 12.13
C GLU A 18 -0.13 -10.84 11.38
N ASN A 19 -0.33 -9.72 12.06
CA ASN A 19 -0.71 -8.44 11.47
C ASN A 19 0.28 -7.36 11.92
N HIS A 20 0.60 -6.44 11.02
CA HIS A 20 1.52 -5.33 11.32
C HIS A 20 0.82 -4.00 11.10
N ALA A 21 -0.15 -3.71 12.00
CA ALA A 21 -0.83 -2.42 11.99
C ALA A 21 0.14 -1.33 12.47
N GLU A 22 0.30 -0.29 11.66
CA GLU A 22 1.25 0.78 11.92
C GLU A 22 0.54 2.13 11.84
N HIS A 23 0.70 2.94 12.89
CA HIS A 23 0.04 4.24 12.96
C HIS A 23 0.70 5.24 12.01
N LEU A 24 -0.09 5.85 11.13
CA LEU A 24 0.38 6.89 10.22
C LEU A 24 0.36 8.25 10.94
N TYR A 25 1.52 8.82 11.21
CA TYR A 25 1.66 10.01 12.07
C TYR A 25 2.18 11.26 11.36
N SER A 26 2.66 11.16 10.12
CA SER A 26 3.16 12.30 9.35
C SER A 26 3.00 12.10 7.85
N GLN A 27 2.93 13.20 7.10
CA GLN A 27 2.82 13.16 5.64
C GLN A 27 4.00 12.44 4.99
N LYS A 28 5.23 12.72 5.43
CA LYS A 28 6.44 12.01 4.97
C LYS A 28 6.33 10.50 5.18
N PHE A 29 5.76 10.08 6.30
CA PHE A 29 5.59 8.67 6.60
C PHE A 29 4.51 8.03 5.73
N ILE A 30 3.42 8.74 5.45
CA ILE A 30 2.39 8.30 4.50
C ILE A 30 2.99 8.13 3.10
N GLU A 31 3.71 9.15 2.60
CA GLU A 31 4.43 9.11 1.32
C GLU A 31 5.32 7.86 1.22
N GLN A 32 6.11 7.61 2.26
CA GLN A 32 6.99 6.44 2.32
C GLN A 32 6.20 5.13 2.23
N LYS A 33 5.07 5.00 2.94
CA LYS A 33 4.27 3.77 2.92
C LYS A 33 3.56 3.58 1.58
N VAL A 34 3.03 4.65 0.98
CA VAL A 34 2.43 4.60 -0.37
C VAL A 34 3.47 4.12 -1.39
N GLN A 35 4.66 4.74 -1.41
CA GLN A 35 5.75 4.32 -2.29
C GLN A 35 6.17 2.86 -2.05
N TYR A 36 6.27 2.45 -0.78
CA TYR A 36 6.60 1.07 -0.44
C TYR A 36 5.57 0.08 -1.00
N ILE A 37 4.27 0.35 -0.76
CA ILE A 37 3.18 -0.51 -1.22
C ILE A 37 3.15 -0.60 -2.74
N HIS A 38 3.27 0.53 -3.45
CA HIS A 38 3.29 0.55 -4.91
C HIS A 38 4.47 -0.21 -5.51
N ASN A 39 5.63 -0.20 -4.84
CA ASN A 39 6.81 -0.94 -5.29
C ASN A 39 6.81 -2.43 -4.90
N ASN A 40 5.89 -2.91 -4.06
CA ASN A 40 5.87 -4.31 -3.64
C ASN A 40 5.78 -5.30 -4.83
N PRO A 41 4.92 -5.09 -5.85
CA PRO A 41 4.88 -5.96 -7.03
C PRO A 41 6.21 -5.99 -7.81
N VAL A 42 6.91 -4.85 -7.91
CA VAL A 42 8.22 -4.81 -8.57
C VAL A 42 9.26 -5.59 -7.76
N ARG A 43 9.30 -5.35 -6.44
CA ARG A 43 10.22 -6.03 -5.52
C ARG A 43 10.02 -7.54 -5.48
N SER A 44 8.80 -8.02 -5.71
CA SER A 44 8.50 -9.45 -5.77
C SER A 44 8.76 -10.08 -7.14
N GLY A 45 9.17 -9.30 -8.16
CA GLY A 45 9.33 -9.80 -9.53
C GLY A 45 8.01 -10.01 -10.29
N ILE A 46 6.92 -9.49 -9.71
CA ILE A 46 5.59 -9.23 -10.31
C ILE A 46 5.60 -8.81 -11.78
N VAL A 47 6.17 -7.61 -11.89
CA VAL A 47 6.02 -6.65 -12.97
C VAL A 47 7.29 -5.81 -13.01
N ALA A 48 7.56 -5.19 -14.16
CA ALA A 48 8.72 -4.32 -14.31
C ALA A 48 8.49 -2.95 -13.64
N ASN A 49 7.27 -2.38 -13.75
CA ASN A 49 6.93 -1.09 -13.19
C ASN A 49 5.75 -1.19 -12.19
N PRO A 50 5.66 -0.30 -11.18
CA PRO A 50 4.58 -0.30 -10.19
C PRO A 50 3.16 -0.29 -10.79
N GLU A 51 2.96 0.54 -11.82
CA GLU A 51 1.69 0.76 -12.50
C GLU A 51 1.27 -0.39 -13.43
N ASP A 52 2.18 -1.31 -13.75
CA ASP A 52 1.82 -2.50 -14.55
C ASP A 52 0.97 -3.50 -13.73
N TYR A 53 0.97 -3.39 -12.39
CA TYR A 53 0.15 -4.25 -11.55
C TYR A 53 -1.30 -3.77 -11.50
N LEU A 54 -2.17 -4.49 -12.21
CA LEU A 54 -3.58 -4.15 -12.42
C LEU A 54 -4.36 -3.89 -11.11
N TYR A 55 -4.07 -4.65 -10.05
CA TYR A 55 -4.76 -4.58 -8.76
C TYR A 55 -4.03 -3.70 -7.73
N SER A 56 -3.28 -2.69 -8.19
CA SER A 56 -2.66 -1.66 -7.34
C SER A 56 -3.17 -0.28 -7.72
N SER A 57 -3.31 0.58 -6.70
CA SER A 57 -3.61 1.99 -6.91
C SER A 57 -2.46 2.77 -7.55
N ALA A 58 -1.26 2.17 -7.73
CA ALA A 58 -0.15 2.79 -8.46
C ALA A 58 -0.60 3.32 -9.84
N ARG A 59 -1.54 2.63 -10.49
CA ARG A 59 -2.17 3.05 -11.74
C ARG A 59 -2.93 4.37 -11.64
N ASN A 60 -3.68 4.56 -10.55
CA ASN A 60 -4.42 5.80 -10.31
C ASN A 60 -3.43 6.98 -10.19
N TYR A 61 -2.38 6.81 -9.36
CA TYR A 61 -1.33 7.83 -9.17
C TYR A 61 -0.51 8.11 -10.44
N ALA A 62 -0.52 7.19 -11.42
CA ALA A 62 0.10 7.37 -12.73
C ALA A 62 -0.87 7.98 -13.77
N GLY A 63 -2.12 8.28 -13.41
CA GLY A 63 -3.14 8.76 -14.32
C GLY A 63 -3.61 7.72 -15.34
N LEU A 64 -3.42 6.44 -15.06
CA LEU A 64 -3.83 5.32 -15.92
C LEU A 64 -5.19 4.77 -15.50
N GLU A 65 -5.86 4.11 -16.44
CA GLU A 65 -7.10 3.37 -16.16
C GLU A 65 -6.85 2.30 -15.09
N SER A 66 -7.75 2.25 -14.11
CA SER A 66 -7.67 1.38 -12.96
C SER A 66 -8.97 0.62 -12.74
N VAL A 67 -8.90 -0.52 -12.04
CA VAL A 67 -10.09 -1.33 -11.75
C VAL A 67 -11.01 -0.65 -10.72
N ILE A 68 -10.42 0.13 -9.82
CA ILE A 68 -11.11 0.82 -8.73
C ILE A 68 -10.49 2.21 -8.58
N ASP A 69 -11.34 3.22 -8.71
CA ASP A 69 -10.95 4.62 -8.47
C ASP A 69 -10.60 4.83 -6.99
N VAL A 70 -9.54 5.60 -6.75
CA VAL A 70 -9.15 6.01 -5.39
C VAL A 70 -9.06 7.52 -5.25
N ILE A 71 -9.23 7.99 -4.02
CA ILE A 71 -8.86 9.35 -3.65
C ILE A 71 -7.36 9.36 -3.38
N GLU A 72 -6.60 10.04 -4.24
CA GLU A 72 -5.17 10.19 -4.07
C GLU A 72 -4.85 11.07 -2.85
N VAL A 73 -3.80 10.68 -2.13
CA VAL A 73 -3.30 11.49 -1.03
C VAL A 73 -2.45 12.62 -1.61
N ASP A 74 -2.82 13.86 -1.31
CA ASP A 74 -2.02 15.03 -1.69
C ASP A 74 -0.67 15.01 -0.96
N PHE A 75 0.41 14.95 -1.73
CA PHE A 75 1.77 15.12 -1.26
C PHE A 75 2.18 16.56 -1.54
N ARG A 76 2.27 17.38 -0.48
CA ARG A 76 2.52 18.82 -0.60
C ARG A 76 3.68 19.10 -1.55
N TRP A 77 3.49 20.10 -2.41
CA TRP A 77 4.51 20.62 -3.32
C TRP A 77 5.85 20.82 -2.61
N LYS A 78 6.86 20.02 -2.96
CA LYS A 78 8.24 20.31 -2.57
C LYS A 78 8.65 21.57 -3.31
N THR A 79 8.72 22.70 -2.61
CA THR A 79 9.35 23.91 -3.15
C THR A 79 10.79 23.53 -3.50
N ARG A 80 11.13 23.67 -4.79
CA ARG A 80 12.51 23.53 -5.27
C ARG A 80 13.33 24.72 -4.75
N TYR A 81 13.83 24.63 -3.52
CA TYR A 81 14.91 25.48 -3.05
C TYR A 81 15.87 24.66 -2.19
N LYS A 82 16.91 24.13 -2.85
CA LYS A 82 18.27 24.07 -2.34
C LYS A 82 19.23 24.05 -3.51
#